data_AF-A0A090F404-F1
#
_entry.id   AF-A0A090F404-F1
#
_cell.length_a   1.000
_cell.length_b   1.000
_cell.length_c   1.000
_cell.angle_alpha   90.00
_cell.angle_beta   90.00
_cell.angle_gamma   90.00
#
_symmetry.space_group_name_H-M   'P 1'
#
loop_
_entity.id
_entity.type
_entity.pdbx_description
1 polymer ?
#
loop_
_entity_poly.entity_id
_entity_poly.type
_entity_poly.pdbx_seq_one_letter_code
_entity_poly.pdbx_strand_id
1 'polypeptide(L)' 'MGRDGSDDKEKAADLLVRRLVKETGVTEKQARDLIQMIGSDWASLVREARCLKGRH' A
#
# COMPACT_ATOMS: atom_id res chain seq x y z
N MET A 1 10.49 9.41 28.28
CA MET A 1 10.67 8.20 27.43
C MET A 1 9.29 7.56 27.31
N GLY A 2 8.71 7.22 26.16
CA GLY A 2 9.16 7.33 24.78
C GLY A 2 8.05 7.86 23.88
N ARG A 3 8.47 8.62 22.86
CA ARG A 3 7.69 8.82 21.63
C ARG A 3 8.07 7.65 20.73
N ASP A 4 7.36 6.54 20.82
CA ASP A 4 7.58 5.38 19.95
C ASP A 4 6.23 4.67 19.84
N GLY A 5 5.67 4.64 18.64
CA GLY A 5 4.26 4.28 18.41
C GLY A 5 3.70 4.90 17.13
N SER A 6 4.44 5.82 16.50
CA SER A 6 4.19 6.26 15.12
C SER A 6 4.91 5.36 14.10
N ASP A 7 6.02 4.73 14.48
CA ASP A 7 6.84 3.86 13.63
C ASP A 7 6.14 2.56 13.22
N ASP A 8 5.28 1.99 14.07
CA ASP A 8 4.61 0.71 13.78
C ASP A 8 3.60 0.84 12.63
N LYS A 9 2.90 1.97 12.56
CA LYS A 9 1.96 2.27 11.47
C LYS A 9 2.70 2.50 10.16
N GLU A 10 3.84 3.20 10.22
CA GLU A 10 4.63 3.49 9.03
C GLU A 10 5.28 2.21 8.47
N LYS A 11 5.79 1.34 9.35
CA LYS A 11 6.31 0.01 8.96
C LYS A 11 5.23 -0.91 8.40
N ALA A 12 4.03 -0.92 8.98
CA ALA A 12 2.91 -1.70 8.46
C ALA A 12 2.48 -1.23 7.08
N ALA A 13 2.45 0.09 6.85
CA ALA A 13 2.16 0.66 5.54
C ALA A 13 3.25 0.32 4.51
N ASP A 14 4.53 0.39 4.88
CA ASP A 14 5.64 0.05 3.98
C ASP A 14 5.62 -1.44 3.55
N LEU A 15 5.32 -2.34 4.49
CA LEU A 15 5.14 -3.76 4.18
C LEU A 15 3.96 -4.00 3.22
N LEU A 16 2.84 -3.27 3.41
CA LEU A 16 1.69 -3.34 2.51
C LEU A 16 2.03 -2.79 1.11
N VAL A 17 2.73 -1.65 1.03
CA VAL A 17 3.20 -1.05 -0.23
C VAL A 17 4.02 -2.07 -1.01
N ARG A 18 5.04 -2.64 -0.36
CA ARG A 18 5.99 -3.55 -1.02
C ARG A 18 5.32 -4.86 -1.44
N ARG A 19 4.37 -5.35 -0.65
CA ARG A 19 3.55 -6.52 -1.01
C ARG A 19 2.67 -6.20 -2.21
N LEU A 20 2.06 -5.01 -2.26
CA LEU A 20 1.14 -4.61 -3.32
C LEU A 20 1.87 -4.43 -4.66
N VAL A 21 3.03 -3.80 -4.63
CA VAL A 21 3.94 -3.67 -5.77
C VAL A 21 4.32 -5.04 -6.31
N LYS A 22 4.65 -6.01 -5.45
CA LYS A 22 5.03 -7.37 -5.87
C LYS A 22 3.85 -8.17 -6.45
N GLU A 23 2.67 -8.07 -5.84
CA GLU A 23 1.47 -8.82 -6.26
C GLU A 23 0.79 -8.26 -7.51
N THR A 24 0.82 -6.94 -7.68
CA THR A 24 0.08 -6.26 -8.76
C THR A 24 0.99 -5.66 -9.81
N GLY A 25 2.24 -5.37 -9.48
CA GLY A 25 3.21 -4.73 -10.36
C GLY A 25 3.00 -3.22 -10.54
N VAL A 26 2.23 -2.57 -9.66
CA VAL A 26 2.14 -1.10 -9.60
C VAL A 26 3.39 -0.50 -8.96
N THR A 27 3.58 0.80 -9.08
CA THR A 27 4.70 1.50 -8.43
C THR A 27 4.44 1.71 -6.93
N GLU A 28 5.51 1.83 -6.14
CA GLU A 28 5.42 2.10 -4.69
C GLU A 28 4.59 3.36 -4.39
N LYS A 29 4.72 4.38 -5.24
CA LYS A 29 3.93 5.62 -5.14
C LYS A 29 2.44 5.34 -5.31
N GLN A 30 2.05 4.58 -6.34
CA GLN A 30 0.65 4.20 -6.54
C GLN A 30 0.12 3.34 -5.39
N ALA A 31 0.93 2.41 -4.89
CA ALA A 31 0.55 1.58 -3.76
C ALA A 31 0.35 2.39 -2.48
N ARG A 32 1.23 3.37 -2.20
CA ARG A 32 1.09 4.26 -1.05
C ARG A 32 -0.13 5.18 -1.17
N ASP A 33 -0.41 5.65 -2.38
CA ASP A 33 -1.60 6.46 -2.66
C ASP A 33 -2.89 5.66 -2.43
N LEU A 34 -2.94 4.41 -2.93
CA LEU A 34 -4.04 3.48 -2.67
C LEU A 34 -4.22 3.18 -1.18
N ILE A 35 -3.13 2.96 -0.44
CA ILE A 35 -3.19 2.71 1.02
C ILE A 35 -3.68 3.95 1.77
N GLN A 36 -3.32 5.15 1.33
CA GLN A 36 -3.85 6.38 1.94
C GLN A 36 -5.31 6.63 1.55
N MET A 37 -5.73 6.26 0.35
CA MET A 37 -7.09 6.47 -0.15
C MET A 37 -8.10 5.43 0.35
N ILE A 38 -7.68 4.17 0.43
CA ILE A 38 -8.53 3.00 0.77
C ILE A 38 -8.31 2.56 2.22
N GLY A 39 -7.11 2.74 2.75
CA GLY A 39 -6.69 2.24 4.06
C GLY A 39 -5.95 0.91 3.97
N SER A 40 -6.11 0.06 4.98
CA SER A 40 -5.42 -1.23 5.11
C SER A 40 -6.16 -2.41 4.46
N ASP A 41 -7.14 -2.14 3.59
CA ASP A 41 -8.03 -3.16 3.04
C ASP A 41 -7.41 -3.86 1.82
N TRP A 42 -6.78 -5.00 2.06
CA TRP A 42 -5.95 -5.69 1.06
C TRP A 42 -6.70 -6.09 -0.23
N ALA A 43 -7.93 -6.59 -0.12
CA ALA A 43 -8.71 -7.01 -1.29
C ALA A 43 -9.02 -5.82 -2.21
N SER A 44 -9.35 -4.68 -1.62
CA SER A 44 -9.59 -3.42 -2.33
C SER A 44 -8.30 -2.89 -2.96
N LEU A 45 -7.19 -2.89 -2.21
CA LEU A 45 -5.87 -2.48 -2.70
C LEU A 45 -5.43 -3.30 -3.92
N VAL A 46 -5.50 -4.63 -3.86
CA VAL A 46 -5.06 -5.51 -4.95
C VAL A 46 -5.91 -5.33 -6.20
N ARG A 47 -7.22 -5.18 -6.03
CA ARG A 47 -8.15 -4.98 -7.14
C ARG A 47 -7.91 -3.64 -7.84
N GLU A 48 -7.80 -2.56 -7.08
CA GLU A 48 -7.54 -1.23 -7.62
C GLU A 48 -6.15 -1.14 -8.26
N ALA A 49 -5.13 -1.71 -7.61
CA ALA A 49 -3.78 -1.74 -8.17
C ALA A 49 -3.70 -2.57 -9.48
N ARG A 50 -4.38 -3.72 -9.57
CA ARG A 50 -4.48 -4.46 -10.83
C ARG A 50 -5.24 -3.68 -11.91
N CYS A 51 -6.31 -2.98 -11.54
CA CYS A 51 -7.07 -2.14 -12.46
C CYS A 51 -6.22 -0.97 -13.00
N LEU A 52 -5.40 -0.37 -12.13
CA LEU A 52 -4.44 0.69 -12.49
C LEU A 52 -3.36 0.21 -13.46
N LYS A 53 -2.83 -1.01 -13.26
CA LYS A 53 -1.82 -1.59 -14.18
C LYS A 53 -2.42 -1.97 -15.53
N GLY A 54 -3.64 -2.49 -15.56
CA GLY A 54 -4.31 -2.88 -16.80
C GLY A 54 -4.70 -1.71 -17.71
N ARG A 55 -4.53 -0.46 -17.26
CA ARG A 55 -4.91 0.76 -18.00
C ARG A 55 -3.71 1.46 -18.68
N HIS A 56 -2.58 0.78 -18.82
CA HIS A 56 -1.42 1.26 -19.59
C HIS A 56 -1.10 0.32 -20.75
#